data_AF-A0A9E5SV08-F1
#
_entry.id   AF-A0A9E5SV08-F1
#
_cell.length_a   1.000
_cell.length_b   1.000
_cell.length_c   1.000
_cell.angle_alpha   90.00
_cell.angle_beta   90.00
_cell.angle_gamma   90.00
#
_symmetry.space_group_name_H-M   'P 1'
#
loop_
_entity.id
_entity.type
_entity.pdbx_description
1 polymer ?
#
loop_
_entity_poly.entity_id
_entity_poly.type
_entity_poly.pdbx_seq_one_letter_code
_entity_poly.pdbx_strand_id
1 'polypeptide(L)'
;MIRLHNQTAARMTYAVPPVVQRPEWIATRQKCPPIWEISSAPVSTVDEEKEALDAAPQETADATAESQPAESGLRAYGCAYHGAAQCLTVSRPGERVKVRFGSYGCLKRMEHAEDGAGLVVQEAGDYEITFELCAAVKAASPVTFELVAEEEAISGGAVTAILPGGIRQYRCSVMAPLRAGDRVGVVMTSASVCETEFAANGARLMIKKLD
;
A
#
# COMPACT_ATOMS: atom_id res chain seq x y z
N MET A 1 37.10 -26.43 60.00
CA MET A 1 35.71 -26.54 60.48
C MET A 1 34.87 -25.57 59.66
N ILE A 2 34.17 -26.09 58.65
CA ILE A 2 33.48 -25.30 57.61
C ILE A 2 32.01 -25.14 58.04
N ARG A 3 31.54 -23.90 58.22
CA ARG A 3 30.11 -23.61 58.41
C ARG A 3 29.43 -23.58 57.04
N LEU A 4 28.74 -24.65 56.67
CA LEU A 4 27.75 -24.61 55.58
C LEU A 4 26.56 -23.77 56.03
N HIS A 5 26.32 -22.65 55.35
CA HIS A 5 25.05 -21.92 55.44
C HIS A 5 24.04 -22.58 54.51
N ASN A 6 22.90 -22.94 55.10
CA ASN A 6 21.68 -23.35 54.40
C ASN A 6 21.26 -22.29 53.38
N GLN A 7 21.22 -22.67 52.09
CA GLN A 7 20.38 -21.96 51.13
C GLN A 7 19.10 -22.76 50.91
N THR A 8 18.00 -22.18 51.36
CA THR A 8 16.63 -22.62 51.10
C THR A 8 16.38 -22.58 49.59
N ALA A 9 16.08 -23.73 48.99
CA ALA A 9 15.65 -23.82 47.61
C ALA A 9 14.31 -23.08 47.44
N ALA A 10 14.33 -21.94 46.76
CA ALA A 10 13.10 -21.28 46.32
C ALA A 10 12.47 -22.12 45.20
N ARG A 11 11.35 -22.77 45.51
CA ARG A 11 10.45 -23.37 44.51
C ARG A 11 9.94 -22.23 43.61
N MET A 12 10.44 -22.13 42.38
CA MET A 12 9.78 -21.38 41.32
C MET A 12 8.54 -22.17 40.88
N THR A 13 7.36 -21.73 41.32
CA THR A 13 6.10 -22.07 40.67
C THR A 13 6.03 -21.31 39.35
N TYR A 14 6.15 -22.02 38.23
CA TYR A 14 5.86 -21.46 36.91
C TYR A 14 4.36 -21.16 36.83
N ALA A 15 4.01 -19.88 36.80
CA ALA A 15 2.68 -19.46 36.38
C ALA A 15 2.58 -19.64 34.86
N VAL A 16 1.77 -20.60 34.43
CA VAL A 16 1.38 -20.76 33.02
C VAL A 16 0.54 -19.53 32.65
N PRO A 17 0.88 -18.76 31.59
CA PRO A 17 0.01 -17.68 31.14
C PRO A 17 -1.30 -18.27 30.61
N PRO A 18 -2.46 -17.64 30.84
CA PRO A 18 -3.72 -18.15 30.36
C PRO A 18 -3.69 -18.20 28.82
N VAL A 19 -4.06 -19.36 28.28
CA VAL A 19 -4.34 -19.55 26.86
C VAL A 19 -5.47 -18.60 26.49
N VAL A 20 -5.14 -17.56 25.74
CA VAL A 20 -6.14 -16.70 25.10
C VAL A 20 -6.80 -17.53 24.02
N GLN A 21 -7.97 -18.08 24.33
CA GLN A 21 -8.85 -18.70 23.34
C GLN A 21 -9.25 -17.62 22.34
N ARG A 22 -8.73 -17.73 21.11
CA ARG A 22 -9.19 -16.93 19.97
C ARG A 22 -10.59 -17.44 19.57
N PRO A 23 -11.57 -16.56 19.31
CA PRO A 23 -12.86 -16.98 18.77
C PRO A 23 -12.72 -17.63 17.39
N GLU A 24 -13.27 -18.83 17.21
CA GLU A 24 -13.21 -19.66 16.00
C GLU A 24 -14.20 -19.23 14.88
N TRP A 25 -14.42 -17.93 14.63
CA TRP A 25 -15.44 -17.50 13.65
C TRP A 25 -14.93 -16.78 12.39
N ILE A 26 -13.63 -16.68 12.14
CA ILE A 26 -13.11 -16.18 10.85
C ILE A 26 -12.43 -17.32 10.08
N ALA A 27 -13.20 -18.37 9.85
CA ALA A 27 -12.85 -19.45 8.95
C ALA A 27 -13.96 -19.60 7.90
N THR A 28 -14.17 -18.60 7.03
CA THR A 28 -14.71 -18.80 5.68
C THR A 28 -14.78 -17.49 4.88
N ARG A 29 -14.52 -17.63 3.56
CA ARG A 29 -14.54 -16.61 2.48
C ARG A 29 -13.21 -15.83 2.40
N GLN A 30 -12.48 -15.79 1.28
CA GLN A 30 -12.95 -15.69 -0.09
C GLN A 30 -11.90 -16.27 -1.05
N LYS A 31 -12.38 -17.09 -1.99
CA LYS A 31 -11.64 -17.66 -3.11
C LYS A 31 -11.92 -16.74 -4.30
N CYS A 32 -11.02 -15.82 -4.61
CA CYS A 32 -11.01 -15.08 -5.88
C CYS A 32 -9.56 -15.03 -6.41
N PRO A 33 -9.29 -15.54 -7.62
CA PRO A 33 -8.03 -15.21 -8.29
C PRO A 33 -8.10 -13.76 -8.79
N PRO A 34 -6.98 -13.02 -8.88
CA PRO A 34 -6.98 -11.72 -9.55
C PRO A 34 -7.17 -11.94 -11.06
N ILE A 35 -8.36 -11.59 -11.56
CA ILE A 35 -8.62 -11.38 -12.98
C ILE A 35 -8.05 -10.02 -13.32
N TRP A 36 -7.07 -9.95 -14.23
CA TRP A 36 -6.98 -8.95 -15.31
C TRP A 36 -6.04 -9.48 -16.38
N GLU A 37 -6.62 -10.01 -17.46
CA GLU A 37 -5.94 -10.18 -18.75
C GLU A 37 -5.68 -8.81 -19.35
N ILE A 38 -4.43 -8.52 -19.68
CA ILE A 38 -4.08 -7.35 -20.51
C ILE A 38 -4.42 -7.75 -21.94
N SER A 39 -5.57 -7.27 -22.43
CA SER A 39 -5.91 -7.34 -23.85
C SER A 39 -4.81 -6.65 -24.66
N SER A 40 -4.07 -7.46 -25.43
CA SER A 40 -3.09 -7.00 -26.39
C SER A 40 -3.78 -6.92 -27.76
N ALA A 41 -4.46 -5.81 -28.04
CA ALA A 41 -4.87 -5.52 -29.41
C ALA A 41 -3.67 -4.93 -30.17
N PRO A 42 -3.22 -5.53 -31.29
CA PRO A 42 -2.18 -4.92 -32.11
C PRO A 42 -2.74 -3.71 -32.86
N VAL A 43 -1.89 -2.68 -32.97
CA VAL A 43 -2.06 -1.52 -33.85
C VAL A 43 -2.31 -1.98 -35.28
N SER A 44 -3.48 -1.64 -35.83
CA SER A 44 -3.69 -1.67 -37.29
C SER A 44 -3.28 -0.32 -37.87
N THR A 45 -2.29 -0.38 -38.75
CA THR A 45 -1.78 0.70 -39.59
C THR A 45 -2.82 1.19 -40.61
N VAL A 46 -2.64 2.45 -40.97
CA VAL A 46 -3.35 3.28 -41.96
C VAL A 46 -3.37 2.61 -43.35
N ASP A 47 -4.49 2.74 -44.07
CA ASP A 47 -4.43 3.00 -45.51
C ASP A 47 -5.65 3.81 -46.01
N GLU A 48 -5.37 4.67 -47.00
CA GLU A 48 -6.17 5.74 -47.56
C GLU A 48 -7.41 5.27 -48.35
N GLU A 49 -8.53 6.02 -48.30
CA GLU A 49 -9.31 6.35 -49.50
C GLU A 49 -10.16 7.63 -49.29
N LYS A 50 -10.52 8.28 -50.39
CA LYS A 50 -10.55 9.72 -50.62
C LYS A 50 -11.93 10.18 -51.14
N GLU A 51 -12.31 11.43 -50.78
CA GLU A 51 -13.41 12.29 -51.35
C GLU A 51 -14.87 11.81 -51.14
N ALA A 52 -15.86 12.67 -50.87
CA ALA A 52 -16.10 14.02 -51.40
C ALA A 52 -16.92 14.94 -50.45
N LEU A 53 -16.73 16.25 -50.64
CA LEU A 53 -17.59 17.35 -50.19
C LEU A 53 -19.04 17.19 -50.71
N ASP A 54 -20.06 17.61 -49.95
CA ASP A 54 -20.61 18.98 -49.98
C ASP A 54 -21.91 19.12 -49.14
N ALA A 55 -22.25 20.38 -48.85
CA ALA A 55 -23.52 20.94 -48.38
C ALA A 55 -23.83 20.94 -46.86
N ALA A 56 -23.48 22.07 -46.23
CA ALA A 56 -24.13 22.59 -45.02
C ALA A 56 -25.58 23.04 -45.31
N PRO A 57 -26.41 23.17 -44.27
CA PRO A 57 -26.83 24.53 -43.90
C PRO A 57 -26.65 24.83 -42.40
N GLN A 58 -26.25 26.08 -42.11
CA GLN A 58 -26.29 26.66 -40.77
C GLN A 58 -27.74 26.81 -40.30
N GLU A 59 -28.01 26.39 -39.07
CA GLU A 59 -29.04 27.01 -38.23
C GLU A 59 -28.59 27.02 -36.77
N THR A 60 -28.65 28.20 -36.18
CA THR A 60 -28.28 28.55 -34.81
C THR A 60 -29.32 28.08 -33.80
N ALA A 61 -28.91 27.43 -32.71
CA ALA A 61 -29.62 27.52 -31.43
C ALA A 61 -28.68 27.22 -30.26
N ASP A 62 -28.60 28.22 -29.41
CA ASP A 62 -28.00 28.29 -28.08
C ASP A 62 -28.55 27.20 -27.14
N ALA A 63 -27.67 26.45 -26.46
CA ALA A 63 -27.93 25.82 -25.16
C ALA A 63 -26.65 25.18 -24.61
N THR A 64 -26.11 25.84 -23.60
CA THR A 64 -25.22 25.32 -22.56
C THR A 64 -25.39 23.82 -22.29
N ALA A 65 -24.35 23.05 -22.61
CA ALA A 65 -24.02 21.84 -21.89
C ALA A 65 -22.50 21.65 -22.01
N GLU A 66 -21.75 22.38 -21.17
CA GLU A 66 -20.46 21.87 -20.73
C GLU A 66 -20.74 20.47 -20.20
N SER A 67 -20.36 19.48 -20.99
CA SER A 67 -20.46 18.08 -20.62
C SER A 67 -19.37 17.89 -19.58
N GLN A 68 -19.69 18.16 -18.31
CA GLN A 68 -18.83 17.72 -17.23
C GLN A 68 -18.62 16.22 -17.43
N PRO A 69 -17.37 15.73 -17.52
CA PRO A 69 -17.13 14.30 -17.64
C PRO A 69 -17.83 13.63 -16.45
N ALA A 70 -18.71 12.68 -16.76
CA ALA A 70 -19.44 11.91 -15.77
C ALA A 70 -18.47 11.52 -14.66
N GLU A 71 -18.73 11.99 -13.43
CA GLU A 71 -17.87 11.67 -12.31
C GLU A 71 -17.76 10.15 -12.24
N SER A 72 -16.56 9.64 -12.53
CA SER A 72 -16.21 8.24 -12.30
C SER A 72 -16.76 7.85 -10.94
N GLY A 73 -17.56 6.78 -10.90
CA GLY A 73 -18.42 6.36 -9.78
C GLY A 73 -17.71 6.00 -8.48
N LEU A 74 -16.46 6.44 -8.29
CA LEU A 74 -15.70 6.35 -7.05
C LEU A 74 -15.91 7.63 -6.23
N ARG A 75 -16.32 7.48 -4.97
CA ARG A 75 -16.46 8.61 -4.02
C ARG A 75 -15.11 9.25 -3.67
N ALA A 76 -14.09 8.42 -3.39
CA ALA A 76 -12.71 8.86 -3.20
C ALA A 76 -11.71 7.84 -3.74
N TYR A 77 -10.59 8.32 -4.29
CA TYR A 77 -9.53 7.51 -4.89
C TYR A 77 -8.19 8.25 -4.85
N GLY A 78 -7.09 7.53 -4.63
CA GLY A 78 -5.75 8.09 -4.70
C GLY A 78 -4.71 7.06 -5.11
N CYS A 79 -3.73 7.52 -5.89
CA CYS A 79 -2.58 6.72 -6.29
C CYS A 79 -1.30 7.53 -6.10
N ALA A 80 -0.36 7.03 -5.30
CA ALA A 80 0.99 7.58 -5.15
C ALA A 80 2.03 6.54 -5.61
N TYR A 81 3.15 7.00 -6.14
CA TYR A 81 4.22 6.13 -6.63
C TYR A 81 5.57 6.85 -6.61
N HIS A 82 6.67 6.10 -6.65
CA HIS A 82 8.00 6.69 -6.77
C HIS A 82 8.62 6.42 -8.14
N GLY A 83 8.79 7.46 -8.95
CA GLY A 83 9.32 7.34 -10.32
C GLY A 83 10.79 6.91 -10.40
N ALA A 84 11.59 7.25 -9.39
CA ALA A 84 13.01 6.93 -9.33
C ALA A 84 13.28 5.68 -8.49
N ALA A 85 14.50 5.13 -8.61
CA ALA A 85 14.99 4.16 -7.63
C ALA A 85 15.16 4.85 -6.27
N GLN A 86 14.86 4.13 -5.19
CA GLN A 86 15.10 4.62 -3.83
C GLN A 86 15.82 3.55 -3.00
N CYS A 87 16.63 3.99 -2.05
CA CYS A 87 17.26 3.12 -1.07
C CYS A 87 16.78 3.53 0.33
N LEU A 88 16.37 2.53 1.10
CA LEU A 88 15.97 2.70 2.50
C LEU A 88 16.95 1.96 3.41
N THR A 89 17.33 2.59 4.50
CA THR A 89 18.27 2.04 5.48
C THR A 89 17.63 2.03 6.86
N VAL A 90 17.52 0.84 7.46
CA VAL A 90 17.27 0.69 8.89
C VAL A 90 18.63 0.75 9.58
N SER A 91 18.90 1.82 10.30
CA SER A 91 20.16 2.09 10.97
C SER A 91 20.20 1.49 12.39
N ARG A 92 19.03 1.22 12.98
CA ARG A 92 18.90 0.58 14.30
C ARG A 92 17.79 -0.46 14.32
N PRO A 93 17.94 -1.60 15.05
CA PRO A 93 16.87 -2.57 15.22
C PRO A 93 15.56 -1.93 15.70
N GLY A 94 14.46 -2.22 15.02
CA GLY A 94 13.13 -1.68 15.33
C GLY A 94 12.86 -0.27 14.81
N GLU A 95 13.82 0.40 14.16
CA GLU A 95 13.59 1.68 13.51
C GLU A 95 12.52 1.56 12.42
N ARG A 96 11.59 2.52 12.38
CA ARG A 96 10.54 2.64 11.37
C ARG A 96 10.98 3.66 10.33
N VAL A 97 11.23 3.21 9.11
CA VAL A 97 11.68 4.05 8.00
C VAL A 97 10.55 4.18 6.98
N LYS A 98 10.11 5.40 6.68
CA LYS A 98 9.02 5.62 5.71
C LYS A 98 9.47 5.33 4.28
N VAL A 99 8.65 4.59 3.53
CA VAL A 99 8.78 4.44 2.08
C VAL A 99 8.30 5.74 1.43
N ARG A 100 9.04 6.24 0.44
CA ARG A 100 8.66 7.46 -0.29
C ARG A 100 7.87 7.13 -1.54
N PHE A 101 6.88 7.95 -1.85
CA PHE A 101 6.02 7.85 -3.04
C PHE A 101 5.95 9.19 -3.77
N GLY A 102 7.03 9.97 -3.81
CA GLY A 102 7.07 11.40 -4.22
C GLY A 102 6.54 11.81 -5.62
N SER A 103 5.69 11.01 -6.25
CA SER A 103 4.87 11.34 -7.41
C SER A 103 3.45 10.78 -7.21
N TYR A 104 2.45 11.40 -7.81
CA TYR A 104 1.06 10.94 -7.67
C TYR A 104 0.35 10.90 -9.02
N GLY A 105 -0.66 10.04 -9.10
CA GLY A 105 -1.57 9.92 -10.23
C GLY A 105 -2.89 10.62 -9.93
N CYS A 106 -4.00 9.94 -10.19
CA CYS A 106 -5.33 10.45 -9.86
C CYS A 106 -5.51 10.62 -8.35
N LEU A 107 -6.05 11.77 -7.94
CA LEU A 107 -6.45 12.11 -6.58
C LEU A 107 -7.87 12.68 -6.62
N LYS A 108 -8.83 11.96 -6.03
CA LYS A 108 -10.22 12.41 -5.81
C LYS A 108 -10.50 12.29 -4.33
N ARG A 109 -10.70 13.43 -3.65
CA ARG A 109 -10.87 13.52 -2.18
C ARG A 109 -9.72 12.86 -1.41
N MET A 110 -8.51 13.04 -1.94
CA MET A 110 -7.24 12.69 -1.31
C MET A 110 -6.22 13.77 -1.66
N GLU A 111 -5.23 13.95 -0.80
CA GLU A 111 -4.08 14.82 -1.07
C GLU A 111 -2.79 14.00 -0.97
N HIS A 112 -1.75 14.45 -1.64
CA HIS A 112 -0.42 13.88 -1.45
C HIS A 112 0.19 14.44 -0.16
N ALA A 113 0.79 13.58 0.68
CA ALA A 113 1.41 14.03 1.91
C ALA A 113 2.60 14.96 1.62
N GLU A 114 2.77 16.03 2.40
CA GLU A 114 3.84 17.03 2.21
C GLU A 114 5.24 16.42 2.34
N ASP A 115 5.41 15.39 3.17
CA ASP A 115 6.67 14.66 3.34
C ASP A 115 6.95 13.65 2.21
N GLY A 116 6.01 13.51 1.26
CA GLY A 116 6.09 12.58 0.13
C GLY A 116 6.03 11.11 0.50
N ALA A 117 5.60 10.77 1.72
CA ALA A 117 5.58 9.41 2.23
C ALA A 117 4.19 8.73 2.17
N GLY A 118 3.20 9.36 1.53
CA GLY A 118 1.85 8.81 1.50
C GLY A 118 0.78 9.72 0.94
N LEU A 119 -0.46 9.41 1.32
CA LEU A 119 -1.67 10.11 0.93
C LEU A 119 -2.46 10.54 2.18
N VAL A 120 -3.10 11.70 2.12
CA VAL A 120 -3.98 12.25 3.15
C VAL A 120 -5.42 12.04 2.75
N VAL A 121 -6.21 11.40 3.61
CA VAL A 121 -7.64 11.15 3.40
C VAL A 121 -8.45 12.42 3.67
N GLN A 122 -9.34 12.82 2.75
CA GLN A 122 -10.19 14.02 2.95
C GLN A 122 -11.61 13.68 3.45
N GLU A 123 -11.99 12.42 3.44
CA GLU A 123 -13.34 11.98 3.82
C GLU A 123 -13.28 10.71 4.66
N ALA A 124 -14.00 10.67 5.79
CA ALA A 124 -14.07 9.44 6.58
C ALA A 124 -14.83 8.32 5.84
N GLY A 125 -14.51 7.06 6.13
CA GLY A 125 -15.21 5.89 5.61
C GLY A 125 -14.37 4.63 5.60
N ASP A 126 -14.90 3.58 4.99
CA ASP A 126 -14.16 2.34 4.77
C ASP A 126 -13.41 2.39 3.44
N TYR A 127 -12.17 1.93 3.44
CA TYR A 127 -11.26 2.01 2.30
C TYR A 127 -10.62 0.66 2.01
N GLU A 128 -10.43 0.35 0.73
CA GLU A 128 -9.43 -0.62 0.28
C GLU A 128 -8.09 0.11 0.09
N ILE A 129 -7.05 -0.40 0.76
CA ILE A 129 -5.70 0.18 0.78
C ILE A 129 -4.75 -0.89 0.27
N THR A 130 -4.05 -0.60 -0.81
CA THR A 130 -3.08 -1.51 -1.44
C THR A 130 -1.73 -0.83 -1.56
N PHE A 131 -0.66 -1.53 -1.19
CA PHE A 131 0.69 -1.17 -1.62
C PHE A 131 1.33 -2.26 -2.46
N GLU A 132 2.25 -1.86 -3.31
CA GLU A 132 3.10 -2.74 -4.09
C GLU A 132 4.53 -2.21 -4.11
N LEU A 133 5.47 -3.06 -3.72
CA LEU A 133 6.89 -2.74 -3.59
C LEU A 133 7.74 -3.74 -4.38
N CYS A 134 8.55 -3.28 -5.33
CA CYS A 134 9.56 -4.07 -6.03
C CYS A 134 10.93 -3.72 -5.46
N ALA A 135 11.42 -4.58 -4.56
CA ALA A 135 12.64 -4.32 -3.80
C ALA A 135 13.58 -5.53 -3.74
N ALA A 136 14.88 -5.25 -3.70
CA ALA A 136 15.93 -6.16 -3.32
C ALA A 136 16.32 -5.87 -1.87
N VAL A 137 16.16 -6.85 -0.99
CA VAL A 137 16.46 -6.70 0.44
C VAL A 137 17.80 -7.35 0.76
N LYS A 138 18.74 -6.54 1.28
CA LYS A 138 20.04 -6.99 1.78
C LYS A 138 20.03 -6.84 3.29
N ALA A 139 19.58 -7.89 3.98
CA ALA A 139 19.44 -7.89 5.42
C ALA A 139 19.90 -9.23 6.03
N ALA A 140 20.29 -9.20 7.30
CA ALA A 140 20.59 -10.39 8.09
C ALA A 140 19.35 -10.92 8.85
N SER A 141 18.33 -10.07 9.04
CA SER A 141 17.04 -10.41 9.64
C SER A 141 15.88 -9.98 8.75
N PRO A 142 14.72 -10.68 8.79
CA PRO A 142 13.57 -10.34 7.98
C PRO A 142 13.22 -8.84 8.04
N VAL A 143 12.76 -8.32 6.91
CA VAL A 143 12.29 -6.94 6.79
C VAL A 143 10.79 -6.96 6.68
N THR A 144 10.11 -6.14 7.48
CA THR A 144 8.64 -6.01 7.42
C THR A 144 8.28 -4.66 6.83
N PHE A 145 7.40 -4.69 5.83
CA PHE A 145 6.71 -3.53 5.29
C PHE A 145 5.30 -3.50 5.86
N GLU A 146 4.89 -2.36 6.42
CA GLU A 146 3.64 -2.22 7.15
C GLU A 146 2.90 -0.97 6.68
N LEU A 147 1.60 -1.12 6.39
CA LEU A 147 0.68 -0.01 6.20
C LEU A 147 0.43 0.69 7.52
N VAL A 148 0.51 2.01 7.49
CA VAL A 148 0.23 2.86 8.63
C VAL A 148 -0.77 3.93 8.27
N ALA A 149 -1.61 4.30 9.23
CA ALA A 149 -2.37 5.53 9.22
C ALA A 149 -1.82 6.42 10.35
N GLU A 150 -1.37 7.62 10.01
CA GLU A 150 -0.53 8.48 10.85
C GLU A 150 0.77 7.76 11.24
N GLU A 151 0.77 7.06 12.37
CA GLU A 151 1.90 6.27 12.87
C GLU A 151 1.48 4.87 13.35
N GLU A 152 0.18 4.59 13.37
CA GLU A 152 -0.40 3.34 13.85
C GLU A 152 -0.49 2.30 12.74
N ALA A 153 -0.14 1.07 13.07
CA ALA A 153 -0.23 -0.06 12.14
C ALA A 153 -1.68 -0.38 11.78
N ILE A 154 -1.96 -0.49 10.48
CA ILE A 154 -3.24 -1.00 9.99
C ILE A 154 -3.22 -2.53 10.11
N SER A 155 -4.18 -3.08 10.86
CA SER A 155 -4.26 -4.52 11.11
C SER A 155 -4.38 -5.32 9.82
N GLY A 156 -3.50 -6.32 9.63
CA GLY A 156 -3.43 -7.12 8.40
C GLY A 156 -2.70 -6.45 7.24
N GLY A 157 -2.25 -5.20 7.41
CA GLY A 157 -1.53 -4.40 6.42
C GLY A 157 -0.03 -4.64 6.35
N ALA A 158 0.48 -5.81 6.78
CA ALA A 158 1.90 -6.08 6.89
C ALA A 158 2.36 -7.25 6.01
N VAL A 159 3.55 -7.12 5.44
CA VAL A 159 4.22 -8.16 4.65
C VAL A 159 5.67 -8.27 5.11
N THR A 160 6.09 -9.48 5.46
CA THR A 160 7.48 -9.76 5.85
C THR A 160 8.24 -10.40 4.68
N ALA A 161 9.33 -9.77 4.29
CA ALA A 161 10.28 -10.26 3.32
C ALA A 161 11.17 -11.36 3.93
N ILE A 162 11.24 -12.51 3.25
CA ILE A 162 12.15 -13.61 3.58
C ILE A 162 13.45 -13.45 2.75
N LEU A 163 14.59 -13.66 3.40
CA LEU A 163 15.95 -13.39 2.89
C LEU A 163 16.71 -14.66 2.48
N PRO A 164 17.80 -14.54 1.67
CA PRO A 164 18.15 -13.48 0.74
C PRO A 164 17.80 -13.82 -0.73
N GLY A 165 17.73 -12.82 -1.61
CA GLY A 165 17.51 -13.00 -3.05
C GLY A 165 17.38 -11.67 -3.80
N GLY A 166 17.35 -11.72 -5.13
CA GLY A 166 17.21 -10.54 -6.01
C GLY A 166 15.89 -9.77 -5.84
N ILE A 167 15.58 -8.88 -6.78
CA ILE A 167 14.37 -8.05 -6.72
C ILE A 167 13.13 -8.94 -6.63
N ARG A 168 12.27 -8.68 -5.64
CA ARG A 168 10.99 -9.34 -5.44
C ARG A 168 9.88 -8.31 -5.29
N GLN A 169 8.67 -8.73 -5.63
CA GLN A 169 7.46 -7.94 -5.45
C GLN A 169 6.81 -8.30 -4.11
N TYR A 170 6.53 -7.29 -3.29
CA TYR A 170 5.83 -7.37 -2.03
C TYR A 170 4.54 -6.59 -2.15
N ARG A 171 3.40 -7.24 -1.92
CA ARG A 171 2.09 -6.65 -2.09
C ARG A 171 1.21 -6.95 -0.89
N CYS A 172 0.47 -5.94 -0.44
CA CYS A 172 -0.58 -6.08 0.55
C CYS A 172 -1.84 -5.37 0.04
N SER A 173 -3.02 -5.93 0.32
CA SER A 173 -4.29 -5.22 0.20
C SER A 173 -5.10 -5.49 1.47
N VAL A 174 -5.67 -4.44 2.05
CA VAL A 174 -6.46 -4.50 3.28
C VAL A 174 -7.66 -3.57 3.16
N MET A 175 -8.76 -3.92 3.83
CA MET A 175 -9.88 -3.02 4.04
C MET A 175 -9.82 -2.47 5.46
N ALA A 176 -9.87 -1.15 5.62
CA ALA A 176 -9.82 -0.51 6.92
C ALA A 176 -10.64 0.79 6.96
N PRO A 177 -11.24 1.12 8.10
CA PRO A 177 -11.85 2.43 8.31
C PRO A 177 -10.75 3.50 8.44
N LEU A 178 -10.93 4.63 7.77
CA LEU A 178 -10.06 5.81 7.86
C LEU A 178 -10.89 7.05 8.19
N ARG A 179 -10.26 8.00 8.87
CA ARG A 179 -10.81 9.32 9.19
C ARG A 179 -10.31 10.36 8.21
N ALA A 180 -11.06 11.45 8.08
CA ALA A 180 -10.55 12.63 7.40
C ALA A 180 -9.34 13.18 8.17
N GLY A 181 -8.25 13.47 7.46
CA GLY A 181 -6.96 13.86 8.01
C GLY A 181 -5.93 12.73 8.04
N ASP A 182 -6.35 11.46 8.04
CA ASP A 182 -5.42 10.32 8.18
C ASP A 182 -4.38 10.29 7.06
N ARG A 183 -3.10 10.23 7.45
CA ARG A 183 -1.93 10.08 6.59
C ARG A 183 -1.61 8.60 6.41
N VAL A 184 -2.00 8.04 5.27
CA VAL A 184 -1.73 6.64 4.95
C VAL A 184 -0.41 6.50 4.20
N GLY A 185 0.46 5.62 4.69
CA GLY A 185 1.76 5.35 4.11
C GLY A 185 2.25 3.92 4.38
N VAL A 186 3.50 3.66 4.00
CA VAL A 186 4.17 2.38 4.27
C VAL A 186 5.46 2.63 5.02
N VAL A 187 5.71 1.85 6.07
CA VAL A 187 6.96 1.87 6.82
C VAL A 187 7.70 0.54 6.68
N MET A 188 9.02 0.63 6.65
CA MET A 188 9.95 -0.49 6.66
C MET A 188 10.57 -0.63 8.05
N THR A 189 10.64 -1.86 8.56
CA THR A 189 11.25 -2.19 9.86
C THR A 189 12.05 -3.48 9.76
N SER A 190 13.07 -3.64 10.62
CA SER A 190 13.82 -4.89 10.75
C SER A 190 14.38 -5.06 12.16
N ALA A 191 14.62 -6.31 12.57
CA ALA A 191 15.33 -6.63 13.80
C ALA A 191 16.86 -6.49 13.70
N SER A 192 17.38 -6.15 12.51
CA SER A 192 18.81 -5.88 12.26
C SER A 192 18.99 -4.61 11.45
N VAL A 193 20.20 -4.06 11.47
CA VAL A 193 20.61 -3.03 10.50
C VAL A 193 20.53 -3.63 9.09
N CYS A 194 19.90 -2.92 8.15
CA CYS A 194 19.76 -3.40 6.79
C CYS A 194 19.56 -2.29 5.77
N GLU A 195 19.78 -2.65 4.51
CA GLU A 195 19.55 -1.82 3.35
C GLU A 195 18.58 -2.52 2.39
N THR A 196 17.64 -1.75 1.87
CA THR A 196 16.66 -2.21 0.89
C THR A 196 16.66 -1.27 -0.30
N GLU A 197 16.93 -1.81 -1.48
CA GLU A 197 16.96 -1.09 -2.74
C GLU A 197 15.68 -1.35 -3.52
N PHE A 198 15.01 -0.29 -3.96
CA PHE A 198 13.81 -0.36 -4.79
C PHE A 198 14.17 -0.04 -6.23
N ALA A 199 13.57 -0.77 -7.17
CA ALA A 199 13.65 -0.44 -8.58
C ALA A 199 12.97 0.91 -8.86
N ALA A 200 13.27 1.52 -10.01
CA ALA A 200 12.46 2.65 -10.51
C ALA A 200 11.00 2.20 -10.69
N ASN A 201 10.04 3.04 -10.29
CA ASN A 201 8.62 2.68 -10.19
C ASN A 201 8.34 1.51 -9.24
N GLY A 202 9.29 1.17 -8.38
CA GLY A 202 9.22 0.02 -7.48
C GLY A 202 8.46 0.31 -6.19
N ALA A 203 7.79 1.44 -6.03
CA ALA A 203 6.93 1.71 -4.89
C ALA A 203 5.63 2.37 -5.36
N ARG A 204 4.49 1.77 -5.01
CA ARG A 204 3.15 2.26 -5.32
C ARG A 204 2.20 2.07 -4.14
N LEU A 205 1.36 3.06 -3.90
CA LEU A 205 0.28 3.07 -2.91
C LEU A 205 -1.02 3.45 -3.62
N MET A 206 -2.09 2.69 -3.38
CA MET A 206 -3.42 2.94 -3.90
C MET A 206 -4.43 2.88 -2.76
N ILE A 207 -5.34 3.84 -2.74
CA ILE A 207 -6.40 3.93 -1.75
C ILE A 207 -7.71 4.20 -2.48
N LYS A 208 -8.74 3.42 -2.17
CA LYS A 208 -10.06 3.53 -2.78
C LYS A 208 -11.13 3.46 -1.70
N LYS A 209 -12.06 4.42 -1.68
CA LYS A 209 -13.22 4.36 -0.78
C LYS A 209 -14.19 3.26 -1.23
N LEU A 210 -14.71 2.52 -0.26
CA LEU A 210 -15.79 1.55 -0.42
C LEU A 210 -17.13 2.28 -0.25
N ASP A 211 -18.11 1.93 -1.08
CA ASP A 211 -19.44 2.55 -1.09
C ASP A 211 -20.38 2.00 -0.02
#